data_AF-A0A5R8VKX5-F1
#
_entry.id   AF-A0A5R8VKX5-F1
#
_cell.length_a   1.000
_cell.length_b   1.000
_cell.length_c   1.000
_cell.angle_alpha   90.00
_cell.angle_beta   90.00
_cell.angle_gamma   90.00
#
_symmetry.space_group_name_H-M   'P 1'
#
loop_
_entity.id
_entity.type
_entity.pdbx_description
1 polymer ?
#
loop_
_entity_poly.entity_id
_entity_poly.type
_entity_poly.pdbx_seq_one_letter_code
_entity_poly.pdbx_strand_id
1 'polypeptide(L)'
;MPWWSWILIWVALVALSLLFYVLLGIRLFRQFMATMHDLGAAGDKLGHLNPVGPDGEQQADPGEPRPGSAVFASPAAMRHDYEASKSSRREERRLRRVQRKKDRGQPQALGDLDFT
;
A
#
# COMPACT_ATOMS: atom_id res chain seq x y z
N MET A 1 17.42 48.79 11.90
CA MET A 1 16.95 48.08 10.67
C MET A 1 17.83 46.87 10.47
N PRO A 2 17.43 45.68 10.96
CA PRO A 2 18.31 44.53 10.95
C PRO A 2 18.30 43.92 9.55
N TRP A 3 19.26 44.32 8.70
CA TRP A 3 19.45 43.76 7.35
C TRP A 3 19.55 42.22 7.33
N TRP A 4 19.84 41.63 8.49
CA TRP A 4 20.11 40.21 8.71
C TRP A 4 18.86 39.34 8.64
N SER A 5 17.65 39.93 8.78
CA SER A 5 16.39 39.18 8.71
C SER A 5 16.20 38.48 7.37
N TRP A 6 16.64 39.10 6.27
CA TRP A 6 16.55 38.53 4.93
C TRP A 6 17.34 37.22 4.80
N ILE A 7 18.56 37.17 5.35
CA ILE A 7 19.40 35.97 5.32
C ILE A 7 18.75 34.83 6.11
N LEU A 8 18.19 35.13 7.29
CA LEU A 8 17.50 34.14 8.12
C LEU A 8 16.30 33.53 7.40
N ILE A 9 15.56 34.32 6.62
CA ILE A 9 14.43 33.83 5.82
C ILE A 9 14.90 32.83 4.78
N TRP A 10 15.97 33.14 4.04
CA TRP A 10 16.51 32.21 3.04
C TRP A 10 17.03 30.92 3.66
N VAL A 11 17.75 31.01 4.78
CA VAL A 11 18.24 29.82 5.49
C VAL A 11 17.07 28.96 5.96
N ALA A 12 16.02 29.56 6.52
CA ALA A 12 14.84 28.82 6.94
C ALA A 12 14.12 28.16 5.75
N LEU A 13 13.97 28.86 4.63
CA LEU A 13 13.37 28.31 3.41
C LEU A 13 14.16 27.13 2.85
N VAL A 14 15.49 27.26 2.76
CA VAL A 14 16.38 26.20 2.28
C VAL A 14 16.35 25.02 3.24
N ALA A 15 16.43 25.25 4.55
CA ALA A 15 16.37 24.19 5.55
C ALA A 15 15.04 23.43 5.51
N LEU A 16 13.91 24.14 5.37
CA LEU A 16 12.59 23.53 5.23
C LEU A 16 12.49 22.70 3.95
N SER A 17 12.98 23.22 2.84
CA SER A 17 13.01 22.52 1.56
C SER A 17 13.87 21.26 1.63
N LEU A 18 15.08 21.37 2.21
CA LEU A 18 15.98 20.25 2.40
C LEU A 18 15.33 19.17 3.30
N LEU A 19 14.72 19.58 4.40
CA LEU A 19 14.00 18.68 5.30
C LEU A 19 12.90 17.93 4.54
N PHE A 20 12.11 18.64 3.73
CA PHE A 20 11.08 18.03 2.90
C PHE A 20 11.65 17.00 1.93
N TYR A 21 12.74 17.33 1.23
CA TYR A 21 13.41 16.41 0.31
C TYR A 21 14.00 15.19 1.02
N VAL A 22 14.58 15.36 2.21
CA VAL A 22 15.11 14.24 3.01
C VAL A 22 13.99 13.31 3.44
N LEU A 23 12.87 13.85 3.94
CA LEU A 23 11.70 13.06 4.32
C LEU A 23 11.11 12.31 3.12
N LEU A 24 10.98 12.99 1.97
CA LEU A 24 10.49 12.39 0.74
C LEU A 24 11.44 11.31 0.23
N GLY A 25 12.75 11.56 0.28
CA GLY A 25 13.79 10.63 -0.09
C GLY A 25 13.78 9.37 0.78
N ILE A 26 13.70 9.52 2.11
CA ILE A 26 13.59 8.38 3.04
C ILE A 26 12.31 7.60 2.78
N ARG A 27 11.18 8.28 2.58
CA ARG A 27 9.90 7.61 2.29
C ARG A 27 9.98 6.80 0.99
N LEU A 28 10.51 7.41 -0.08
CA LEU A 28 10.63 6.77 -1.38
C LEU A 28 11.63 5.62 -1.34
N PHE A 29 12.77 5.81 -0.66
CA PHE A 29 13.78 4.78 -0.47
C PHE A 29 13.24 3.58 0.30
N ARG A 30 12.46 3.80 1.37
CA ARG A 30 11.80 2.70 2.09
C ARG A 30 10.83 1.92 1.21
N GLN A 31 10.06 2.62 0.38
CA GLN A 31 9.14 1.97 -0.55
C GLN A 31 9.89 1.17 -1.62
N PHE A 32 10.96 1.75 -2.18
CA PHE A 32 11.79 1.09 -3.17
C PHE A 32 12.52 -0.14 -2.61
N MET A 33 13.10 -0.04 -1.41
CA MET A 33 13.73 -1.19 -0.74
C MET A 33 12.72 -2.28 -0.41
N ALA A 34 11.48 -1.93 -0.04
CA ALA A 34 10.42 -2.93 0.13
C ALA A 34 10.15 -3.67 -1.19
N THR A 35 9.99 -2.94 -2.30
CA THR A 35 9.82 -3.58 -3.61
C THR A 35 11.03 -4.40 -4.05
N MET A 36 12.26 -3.94 -3.79
CA MET A 36 13.47 -4.71 -4.11
C MET A 36 13.61 -5.96 -3.27
N HIS A 37 13.22 -5.92 -2.00
CA HIS A 37 13.19 -7.10 -1.14
C HIS A 37 12.18 -8.13 -1.66
N ASP A 38 11.00 -7.68 -2.09
CA ASP A 38 9.99 -8.55 -2.70
C ASP A 38 10.47 -9.15 -4.02
N LEU A 39 11.16 -8.35 -4.85
CA LEU A 39 11.80 -8.82 -6.08
C LEU A 39 12.97 -9.78 -5.83
N GLY A 40 13.75 -9.57 -4.77
CA GLY A 40 14.83 -10.46 -4.34
C GLY A 40 14.27 -11.81 -3.86
N ALA A 41 13.22 -11.79 -3.04
CA ALA A 41 12.53 -12.99 -2.61
C ALA A 41 11.86 -13.74 -3.78
N ALA A 42 11.35 -13.03 -4.78
CA ALA A 42 10.86 -13.64 -6.01
C ALA A 42 11.99 -14.12 -6.93
N GLY A 43 13.12 -13.42 -6.95
CA GLY A 43 14.34 -13.77 -7.68
C GLY A 43 14.98 -15.06 -7.16
N ASP A 44 15.03 -15.25 -5.84
CA ASP A 44 15.46 -16.51 -5.23
C ASP A 44 14.54 -17.66 -5.66
N LYS A 45 13.22 -17.45 -5.63
CA LYS A 45 12.23 -18.45 -6.12
C LYS A 45 12.40 -18.77 -7.62
N LEU A 46 12.71 -17.77 -8.45
CA LEU A 46 13.02 -17.97 -9.87
C LEU A 46 14.37 -18.66 -10.08
N GLY A 47 15.35 -18.40 -9.22
CA GLY A 47 16.65 -19.09 -9.21
C GLY A 47 16.52 -20.58 -8.85
N HIS A 48 15.54 -20.93 -8.02
CA HIS A 48 15.18 -22.32 -7.72
C HIS A 48 14.40 -23.02 -8.85
N LEU A 49 13.86 -22.27 -9.82
CA LEU A 49 13.14 -22.80 -10.99
C LEU A 49 14.03 -23.07 -12.21
N ASN A 50 15.36 -22.94 -12.10
CA ASN A 50 16.24 -23.55 -13.09
C ASN A 50 16.62 -24.97 -12.65
N PRO A 51 15.78 -25.94 -13.05
CA PRO A 51 16.29 -26.94 -13.97
C PRO A 51 15.35 -27.08 -15.17
N VAL A 52 15.94 -26.93 -16.37
CA VAL A 52 15.69 -27.78 -17.55
C VAL A 52 14.25 -28.31 -17.71
N GLY A 53 13.52 -27.72 -18.63
CA GLY A 53 12.38 -28.37 -19.28
C GLY A 53 11.43 -27.35 -19.91
N PRO A 54 11.00 -27.53 -21.18
CA PRO A 54 9.69 -27.02 -21.55
C PRO A 54 8.68 -27.78 -20.68
N ASP A 55 7.46 -27.28 -20.50
CA ASP A 55 6.38 -27.98 -19.78
C ASP A 55 6.40 -27.70 -18.26
N GLY A 56 5.78 -26.60 -17.84
CA GLY A 56 5.64 -26.25 -16.43
C GLY A 56 4.58 -25.18 -16.21
N GLU A 57 3.30 -25.57 -16.33
CA GLU A 57 2.15 -24.78 -15.89
C GLU A 57 2.20 -24.55 -14.37
N GLN A 58 2.97 -23.56 -13.89
CA GLN A 58 2.88 -23.12 -12.50
C GLN A 58 1.68 -22.17 -12.33
N GLN A 59 0.57 -22.80 -11.95
CA GLN A 59 -0.58 -22.28 -11.22
C GLN A 59 -0.30 -20.95 -10.48
N ALA A 60 -0.76 -19.84 -11.07
CA ALA A 60 -0.82 -18.55 -10.40
C ALA A 60 -1.95 -18.60 -9.36
N ASP A 61 -1.66 -18.19 -8.13
CA ASP A 61 -2.67 -17.96 -7.10
C ASP A 61 -3.69 -16.94 -7.64
N PRO A 62 -5.00 -17.24 -7.72
CA PRO A 62 -5.97 -16.40 -8.44
C PRO A 62 -6.20 -15.01 -7.81
N GLY A 63 -5.65 -14.76 -6.62
CA GLY A 63 -5.97 -13.59 -5.81
C GLY A 63 -4.97 -12.44 -5.82
N GLU A 64 -3.74 -12.64 -6.30
CA GLU A 64 -2.72 -11.58 -6.24
C GLU A 64 -2.61 -10.85 -7.59
N PRO A 65 -2.96 -9.55 -7.67
CA PRO A 65 -2.97 -8.84 -8.94
C PRO A 65 -1.53 -8.67 -9.43
N ARG A 66 -1.19 -9.44 -10.48
CA ARG A 66 0.11 -9.36 -11.16
C ARG A 66 0.37 -7.92 -11.61
N PRO A 67 1.51 -7.30 -11.29
CA PRO A 67 1.80 -5.94 -11.74
C PRO A 67 1.73 -5.88 -13.27
N GLY A 68 0.86 -5.01 -13.81
CA GLY A 68 0.56 -4.87 -15.24
C GLY A 68 -0.72 -5.56 -15.73
N SER A 69 -1.36 -6.41 -14.90
CA SER A 69 -2.60 -7.11 -15.28
C SER A 69 -3.77 -6.16 -15.56
N ALA A 70 -3.82 -4.99 -14.90
CA ALA A 70 -4.88 -4.01 -15.05
C ALA A 70 -4.96 -3.37 -16.45
N VAL A 71 -3.87 -3.38 -17.22
CA VAL A 71 -3.85 -2.82 -18.59
C VAL A 71 -4.48 -3.79 -19.61
N PHE A 72 -4.42 -5.10 -19.32
CA PHE A 72 -4.93 -6.17 -20.20
C PHE A 72 -6.13 -6.93 -19.62
N ALA A 73 -6.62 -6.54 -18.44
CA ALA A 73 -7.76 -7.19 -17.80
C ALA A 73 -9.05 -6.91 -18.57
N SER A 74 -9.92 -7.92 -18.66
CA SER A 74 -11.24 -7.74 -19.26
C SER A 74 -12.07 -6.75 -18.42
N PRO A 75 -12.90 -5.89 -19.04
CA PRO A 75 -13.72 -4.93 -18.31
C PRO A 75 -14.66 -5.56 -17.27
N ALA A 76 -15.06 -6.82 -17.47
CA ALA A 76 -15.88 -7.56 -16.51
C ALA A 76 -15.09 -7.95 -15.25
N ALA A 77 -13.85 -8.45 -15.41
CA ALA A 77 -12.99 -8.81 -14.28
C ALA A 77 -12.65 -7.57 -13.44
N MET A 78 -12.32 -6.45 -14.08
CA MET A 78 -12.03 -5.19 -13.38
C MET A 78 -13.22 -4.65 -12.57
N ARG A 79 -14.46 -4.87 -13.04
CA ARG A 79 -15.67 -4.50 -12.28
C ARG A 79 -15.82 -5.33 -11.02
N HIS A 80 -15.61 -6.64 -11.09
CA HIS A 80 -15.66 -7.51 -9.93
C HIS A 80 -14.59 -7.15 -8.89
N ASP A 81 -13.36 -6.90 -9.32
CA ASP A 81 -12.26 -6.49 -8.43
C ASP A 81 -12.53 -5.12 -7.78
N TYR A 82 -13.14 -4.21 -8.54
CA TYR A 82 -13.54 -2.91 -8.03
C TYR A 82 -14.66 -3.02 -6.99
N GLU A 83 -15.67 -3.86 -7.23
CA GLU A 83 -16.77 -4.09 -6.29
C GLU A 83 -16.27 -4.77 -5.00
N ALA A 84 -15.40 -5.77 -5.11
CA ALA A 84 -14.75 -6.42 -3.97
C ALA A 84 -13.86 -5.43 -3.17
N SER A 85 -13.11 -4.57 -3.87
CA SER A 85 -12.33 -3.50 -3.24
C SER A 85 -13.20 -2.40 -2.63
N LYS A 86 -14.46 -2.27 -3.05
CA LYS A 86 -15.42 -1.28 -2.54
C LYS A 86 -16.14 -1.79 -1.29
N SER A 87 -16.48 -3.08 -1.25
CA SER A 87 -17.03 -3.72 -0.05
C SER A 87 -16.00 -3.75 1.08
N SER A 88 -14.75 -4.13 0.79
CA SER A 88 -13.67 -4.17 1.80
C SER A 88 -13.43 -2.80 2.46
N ARG A 89 -13.43 -1.72 1.68
CA ARG A 89 -13.32 -0.34 2.21
C ARG A 89 -14.51 0.08 3.07
N ARG A 90 -15.72 -0.43 2.80
CA ARG A 90 -16.90 -0.17 3.63
C ARG A 90 -16.80 -0.93 4.95
N GLU A 91 -16.38 -2.18 4.91
CA GLU A 91 -16.17 -3.03 6.08
C GLU A 91 -15.07 -2.46 6.98
N GLU A 92 -13.93 -2.05 6.41
CA GLU A 92 -12.84 -1.46 7.17
C GLU A 92 -13.29 -0.18 7.93
N ARG A 93 -14.13 0.65 7.30
CA ARG A 93 -14.72 1.83 7.97
C ARG A 93 -15.70 1.43 9.08
N ARG A 94 -16.50 0.37 8.89
CA ARG A 94 -17.39 -0.17 9.92
C ARG A 94 -16.58 -0.68 11.11
N LEU A 95 -15.55 -1.50 10.86
CA LEU A 95 -14.64 -2.03 11.88
C LEU A 95 -13.96 -0.91 12.68
N ARG A 96 -13.47 0.14 12.02
CA ARG A 96 -12.89 1.31 12.72
C ARG A 96 -13.89 2.03 13.61
N ARG A 97 -15.17 2.12 13.22
CA ARG A 97 -16.23 2.74 14.05
C ARG A 97 -16.56 1.87 15.25
N VAL A 98 -16.66 0.56 15.03
CA VAL A 98 -16.89 -0.45 16.07
C VAL A 98 -15.75 -0.42 17.09
N GLN A 99 -14.50 -0.47 16.65
CA GLN A 99 -13.34 -0.44 17.52
C GLN A 99 -13.33 0.82 18.39
N ARG A 100 -13.56 2.00 17.80
CA ARG A 100 -13.64 3.27 18.55
C ARG A 100 -14.76 3.28 19.59
N LYS A 101 -15.90 2.62 19.34
CA LYS A 101 -17.00 2.51 20.31
C LYS A 101 -16.69 1.52 21.42
N LYS A 102 -16.06 0.39 21.08
CA LYS A 102 -15.58 -0.63 22.01
C LYS A 102 -14.55 -0.07 22.98
N ASP A 103 -13.57 0.69 22.48
CA ASP A 103 -12.54 1.34 23.31
C ASP A 103 -13.14 2.35 24.30
N ARG A 104 -14.30 2.93 23.98
CA ARG A 104 -15.03 3.89 24.81
C ARG A 104 -16.11 3.26 25.69
N GLY A 105 -16.25 1.92 25.67
CA GLY A 105 -17.27 1.20 26.43
C GLY A 105 -18.72 1.56 26.04
N GLN A 106 -18.95 2.09 24.84
CA GLN A 106 -20.29 2.48 24.40
C GLN A 106 -21.05 1.28 23.83
N PRO A 107 -22.38 1.19 24.05
CA PRO A 107 -23.19 0.11 23.50
C PRO A 107 -23.14 0.11 21.98
N GLN A 108 -22.90 -1.08 21.42
CA GLN A 108 -22.79 -1.33 19.99
C GLN A 108 -24.16 -1.65 19.40
N ALA A 109 -24.40 -1.28 18.13
CA ALA A 109 -25.67 -1.60 17.48
C ALA A 109 -25.80 -3.12 17.25
N LEU A 110 -27.00 -3.67 17.39
CA LEU A 110 -27.23 -5.12 17.23
C LEU A 110 -26.79 -5.64 15.84
N GLY A 111 -26.94 -4.83 14.79
CA GLY A 111 -26.48 -5.16 13.43
C GLY A 111 -24.96 -5.08 13.22
N ASP A 112 -24.21 -4.66 14.25
CA ASP A 112 -22.74 -4.74 14.25
C ASP A 112 -22.21 -6.02 14.92
N LEU A 113 -23.10 -6.82 15.51
CA LEU A 113 -22.78 -8.13 16.07
C LEU A 113 -23.05 -9.18 14.98
N ASP A 114 -22.01 -9.88 14.54
CA ASP A 114 -22.17 -10.95 13.55
C ASP A 114 -22.83 -12.14 14.25
N PHE A 115 -24.15 -12.27 14.09
CA PHE A 115 -24.92 -13.44 14.49
C PHE A 115 -24.96 -14.42 13.32
N THR A 116 -23.85 -15.10 13.07
CA THR A 116 -23.76 -16.19 12.08
C THR A 116 -22.90 -17.31 12.64
#